data_AF-A0A497HLL0-F1
#
_entry.id   AF-A0A497HLL0-F1
#
_cell.length_a   1.000
_cell.length_b   1.000
_cell.length_c   1.000
_cell.angle_alpha   90.00
_cell.angle_beta   90.00
_cell.angle_gamma   90.00
#
_symmetry.space_group_name_H-M   'P 1'
#
loop_
_entity.id
_entity.type
_entity.pdbx_description
1 polymer ?
#
loop_
_entity_poly.entity_id
_entity_poly.type
_entity_poly.pdbx_seq_one_letter_code
_entity_poly.pdbx_strand_id
1 'polypeptide(L)'
;MMDRKLPKYKVEIDYDKCIKCGRCATNCTFGAIVYDREQNKPIVKDTSNCVACQRCVTFCPVGAISITPYPVVYPAHGTWTPYHIRAIDEQARTGRVLLAGTGCDRPYPCVFDYLVWDACQVTNPAIDALREPVETRTFLGRKKRTIKIKEIAEGCYDIEDLPPGVMLSTPLLIEHMSLGALSYNAITAMLMAVTEVGTLMGTGEGGLHPNHYKFKKNIIAEVASGRFGVSPDYLNVAAIEIKIGQGAKPGHGGQLPGEKVNKLISETRGIPIGTDALSPNPQHDIYSIEDLKTLIDALHEATEYRIPVGVKIAAVNNVAPIASGIVRAGADFITIDGFRGGTGAAPRVIRDNAGIPIEHAVASVDQHLTEEGIRHKITIVAGGTLRSSSDLIKIIALGADVGMIGTAALIAMGCRVCQQCPTGKCAWGIATTDPVLSQRLDVNWAAQRVANLLRAWTHDLEEVLGTMGIDAVESFVGNRDRLRYIGPNPHEAQILGVKHAGERIRLGGH
;
A
#
# COMPACT_ATOMS: atom_id res chain seq x y z
N MET A 1 26.61 -12.41 32.68
CA MET A 1 26.80 -12.49 31.20
C MET A 1 26.59 -11.10 30.62
N MET A 2 27.41 -10.67 29.65
CA MET A 2 27.18 -9.42 28.92
C MET A 2 26.11 -9.66 27.86
N ASP A 3 24.94 -9.06 28.04
CA ASP A 3 23.82 -9.08 27.08
C ASP A 3 24.05 -8.02 25.98
N ARG A 4 25.03 -8.30 25.10
CA ARG A 4 25.44 -7.39 24.04
C ARG A 4 24.67 -7.68 22.76
N LYS A 5 23.91 -6.68 22.29
CA LYS A 5 23.25 -6.72 20.97
C LYS A 5 24.27 -6.85 19.83
N LEU A 6 24.19 -7.93 19.06
CA LEU A 6 25.05 -8.13 17.90
C LEU A 6 24.62 -7.23 16.73
N PRO A 7 25.56 -6.56 16.03
CA PRO A 7 25.24 -5.73 14.88
C PRO A 7 24.62 -6.53 13.72
N LYS A 8 23.74 -5.87 12.97
CA LYS A 8 23.20 -6.37 11.69
C LYS A 8 24.04 -5.90 10.50
N TYR A 9 24.60 -4.70 10.61
CA TYR A 9 25.39 -4.08 9.56
C TYR A 9 26.74 -3.61 10.12
N LYS A 10 27.76 -3.64 9.26
CA LYS A 10 29.04 -2.97 9.45
C LYS A 10 28.94 -1.59 8.79
N VAL A 11 29.41 -0.57 9.48
CA VAL A 11 29.51 0.80 8.96
C VAL A 11 30.98 1.16 8.88
N GLU A 12 31.44 1.66 7.74
CA GLU A 12 32.82 2.10 7.56
C GLU A 12 32.85 3.53 7.02
N ILE A 13 33.88 4.27 7.44
CA ILE A 13 34.20 5.60 6.94
C ILE A 13 35.58 5.51 6.29
N ASP A 14 35.62 5.73 4.99
CA ASP A 14 36.86 5.89 4.23
C ASP A 14 37.46 7.26 4.56
N TYR A 15 38.46 7.28 5.45
CA TYR A 15 39.08 8.51 5.93
C TYR A 15 39.96 9.19 4.89
N ASP A 16 40.40 8.47 3.87
CA ASP A 16 41.17 9.04 2.76
C ASP A 16 40.28 9.90 1.86
N LYS A 17 38.99 9.53 1.75
CA LYS A 17 37.97 10.36 1.07
C LYS A 17 37.30 11.37 1.98
N CYS A 18 37.25 11.13 3.29
CA CYS A 18 36.43 11.91 4.21
C CYS A 18 36.94 13.35 4.39
N ILE A 19 36.15 14.32 3.93
CA ILE A 19 36.41 15.75 4.15
C ILE A 19 35.99 16.29 5.53
N LYS A 20 35.73 15.40 6.50
CA LYS A 20 35.36 15.73 7.90
C LYS A 20 34.18 16.69 8.08
N CYS A 21 33.29 16.83 7.10
CA CYS A 21 32.15 17.77 7.16
C CYS A 21 31.05 17.41 8.19
N GLY A 22 31.11 16.23 8.82
CA GLY A 22 30.14 15.78 9.84
C GLY A 22 28.72 15.44 9.36
N ARG A 23 28.38 15.65 8.08
CA ARG A 23 27.03 15.39 7.54
C ARG A 23 26.52 13.97 7.81
N CYS A 24 27.39 12.96 7.75
CA CYS A 24 27.03 11.58 8.04
C CYS A 24 26.55 11.38 9.49
N ALA A 25 27.16 12.07 10.45
CA ALA A 25 26.75 12.08 11.85
C ALA A 25 25.40 12.81 12.03
N THR A 26 25.25 14.01 11.47
CA THR A 26 23.99 14.78 11.51
C THR A 26 22.81 14.00 10.91
N ASN A 27 23.06 13.23 9.85
CA ASN A 27 22.05 12.41 9.18
C ASN A 27 21.81 11.05 9.85
N CYS A 28 22.59 10.65 10.85
CA CYS A 28 22.46 9.36 11.52
C CYS A 28 21.50 9.45 12.73
N THR A 29 20.19 9.32 12.48
CA THR A 29 19.17 9.36 13.55
C THR A 29 19.32 8.25 14.59
N PHE A 30 19.89 7.10 14.20
CA PHE A 30 20.06 5.96 15.10
C PHE A 30 21.37 6.02 15.91
N GLY A 31 22.25 7.01 15.68
CA GLY A 31 23.46 7.19 16.46
C GLY A 31 24.58 6.18 16.18
N ALA A 32 24.57 5.51 15.02
CA ALA A 32 25.67 4.64 14.60
C ALA A 32 26.93 5.43 14.23
N ILE A 33 26.77 6.63 13.68
CA ILE A 33 27.84 7.59 13.36
C ILE A 33 27.62 8.84 14.22
N VAL A 34 28.67 9.33 14.87
CA VAL A 34 28.67 10.60 15.61
C VAL A 34 29.83 11.48 15.16
N TYR A 35 29.75 12.78 15.45
CA TYR A 35 30.87 13.69 15.25
C TYR A 35 31.71 13.76 16.52
N ASP A 36 32.95 13.30 16.44
CA ASP A 36 33.91 13.43 17.53
C ASP A 36 34.52 14.83 17.49
N ARG A 37 34.29 15.60 18.57
CA ARG A 37 34.79 16.97 18.69
C ARG A 37 36.28 17.03 19.03
N GLU A 38 36.82 16.03 19.72
CA GLU A 38 38.23 15.96 20.09
C GLU A 38 39.08 15.62 18.87
N GLN A 39 38.63 14.65 18.07
CA GLN A 39 39.31 14.24 16.84
C GLN A 39 38.91 15.07 15.60
N ASN A 40 37.95 15.99 15.78
CA ASN A 40 37.38 16.84 14.73
C ASN A 40 37.03 16.06 13.45
N LYS A 41 36.36 14.91 13.59
CA LYS A 41 35.98 14.03 12.47
C LYS A 41 34.75 13.19 12.83
N PRO A 42 33.97 12.72 11.83
CA PRO A 42 32.96 11.71 12.08
C PRO A 42 33.61 10.37 12.44
N ILE A 43 33.02 9.66 13.40
CA ILE A 43 33.44 8.33 13.82
C ILE A 43 32.23 7.38 13.89
N VAL A 44 32.50 6.08 13.69
CA VAL A 44 31.51 5.03 13.94
C VAL A 44 31.48 4.77 15.44
N LYS A 45 30.42 5.22 16.12
CA LYS A 45 30.27 5.07 17.58
C LYS A 45 29.82 3.66 17.94
N ASP A 46 28.76 3.18 17.28
CA ASP A 46 28.20 1.86 17.54
C ASP A 46 27.44 1.34 16.32
N THR A 47 28.05 0.38 15.62
CA THR A 47 27.47 -0.23 14.43
C THR A 47 26.22 -1.07 14.73
N SER A 48 25.98 -1.47 16.00
CA SER A 48 24.78 -2.21 16.40
C SER A 48 23.49 -1.40 16.27
N ASN A 49 23.61 -0.07 16.21
CA ASN A 49 22.51 0.85 15.97
C ASN A 49 22.22 1.08 14.48
N CYS A 50 23.09 0.63 13.58
CA CYS A 50 22.85 0.79 12.16
C CYS A 50 21.65 -0.06 11.73
N VAL A 51 20.74 0.55 10.97
CA VAL A 51 19.55 -0.12 10.41
C VAL A 51 19.56 -0.07 8.88
N ALA A 52 20.69 0.29 8.28
CA ALA A 52 20.89 0.43 6.84
C ALA A 52 19.84 1.33 6.16
N CYS A 53 19.41 2.43 6.80
CA CYS A 53 18.50 3.39 6.18
C CYS A 53 19.13 4.18 5.01
N GLN A 54 20.42 3.99 4.73
CA GLN A 54 21.19 4.60 3.64
C GLN A 54 21.26 6.14 3.62
N ARG A 55 20.78 6.83 4.65
CA ARG A 55 20.78 8.30 4.65
C ARG A 55 22.19 8.88 4.74
N CYS A 56 23.03 8.39 5.64
CA CYS A 56 24.42 8.87 5.75
C CYS A 56 25.24 8.62 4.48
N VAL A 57 24.97 7.52 3.77
CA VAL A 57 25.58 7.19 2.48
C VAL A 57 25.10 8.19 1.41
N THR A 58 23.79 8.38 1.29
CA THR A 58 23.20 9.27 0.27
C THR A 58 23.65 10.72 0.42
N PHE A 59 23.78 11.21 1.65
CA PHE A 59 24.13 12.62 1.93
C PHE A 59 25.63 12.85 2.15
N CYS A 60 26.47 11.85 1.90
CA CYS A 60 27.91 12.02 1.90
C CYS A 60 28.35 12.67 0.57
N PRO A 61 28.89 13.90 0.57
CA PRO A 61 29.24 14.59 -0.68
C PRO A 61 30.40 13.94 -1.46
N VAL A 62 31.17 13.06 -0.79
CA VAL A 62 32.39 12.45 -1.31
C VAL A 62 32.32 10.91 -1.31
N GLY A 63 31.15 10.33 -1.05
CA GLY A 63 30.95 8.88 -1.08
C GLY A 63 31.84 8.09 -0.10
N ALA A 64 32.21 8.69 1.04
CA ALA A 64 33.14 8.09 2.02
C ALA A 64 32.48 7.09 3.00
N ILE A 65 31.18 6.82 2.89
CA ILE A 65 30.45 5.95 3.83
C ILE A 65 30.01 4.69 3.11
N SER A 66 30.33 3.53 3.67
CA SER A 66 29.80 2.24 3.22
C SER A 66 29.03 1.55 4.35
N ILE A 67 27.99 0.80 3.98
CA ILE A 67 27.22 -0.04 4.90
C ILE A 67 27.12 -1.43 4.27
N THR A 68 27.65 -2.44 4.95
CA THR A 68 27.63 -3.83 4.49
C THR A 68 26.97 -4.73 5.54
N PRO A 69 26.45 -5.91 5.17
CA PRO A 69 26.01 -6.89 6.15
C PRO A 69 27.13 -7.21 7.14
N TYR A 70 26.82 -7.26 8.43
CA TYR A 70 27.83 -7.57 9.44
C TYR A 70 28.21 -9.06 9.33
N PRO A 71 29.50 -9.43 9.30
CA PRO A 71 29.96 -10.78 8.96
C PRO A 71 29.78 -11.79 10.11
N VAL A 72 28.79 -11.61 11.00
CA VAL A 72 28.50 -12.62 12.02
C VAL A 72 28.04 -13.88 11.33
N VAL A 73 28.93 -14.87 11.37
CA VAL A 73 28.68 -16.22 10.92
C VAL A 73 28.23 -17.01 12.14
N TYR A 74 26.91 -17.17 12.28
CA TYR A 74 26.40 -18.26 13.09
C TYR A 74 26.73 -19.59 12.37
N PRO A 75 26.92 -20.70 13.10
CA PRO A 75 27.04 -22.01 12.48
C PRO A 75 25.92 -22.23 11.47
N ALA A 76 26.25 -22.71 10.27
CA ALA A 76 25.27 -22.98 9.25
C ALA A 76 24.26 -24.02 9.79
N HIS A 77 22.99 -23.65 9.80
CA HIS A 77 21.93 -24.50 10.33
C HIS A 77 20.66 -24.33 9.50
N GLY A 78 20.07 -25.44 9.03
CA GLY A 78 18.87 -25.41 8.18
C GLY A 78 17.65 -24.79 8.88
N THR A 79 17.46 -25.10 10.16
CA THR A 79 16.39 -24.55 11.01
C THR A 79 16.73 -23.19 11.64
N TRP A 80 17.84 -23.10 12.36
CA TRP A 80 18.25 -21.91 13.13
C TRP A 80 19.03 -20.92 12.28
N THR A 81 18.31 -20.21 11.41
CA THR A 81 18.91 -19.13 10.60
C THR A 81 19.27 -17.92 11.48
N PRO A 82 20.18 -17.03 11.03
CA PRO A 82 20.49 -15.77 11.73
C PRO A 82 19.25 -14.91 12.00
N TYR A 83 18.22 -15.02 11.16
CA TYR A 83 16.93 -14.35 11.38
C TYR A 83 16.23 -14.88 12.63
N HIS A 84 16.16 -16.20 12.81
CA HIS A 84 15.54 -16.83 13.98
C HIS A 84 16.34 -16.58 15.26
N ILE A 85 17.66 -16.75 15.21
CA ILE A 85 18.54 -16.57 16.38
C ILE A 85 18.41 -15.14 16.92
N ARG A 86 18.56 -14.13 16.06
CA ARG A 86 18.46 -12.71 16.48
C ARG A 86 17.08 -12.34 17.01
N ALA A 87 16.04 -13.01 16.53
CA ALA A 87 14.69 -12.80 17.05
C ALA A 87 14.56 -13.32 18.48
N ILE A 88 15.00 -14.56 18.71
CA ILE A 88 14.98 -15.22 20.02
C ILE A 88 15.81 -14.40 20.99
N ASP A 89 17.02 -13.99 20.61
CA ASP A 89 17.89 -13.15 21.45
C ASP A 89 17.20 -11.84 21.86
N GLU A 90 16.60 -11.12 20.91
CA GLU A 90 15.93 -9.86 21.20
C GLU A 90 14.68 -10.04 22.08
N GLN A 91 13.92 -11.12 21.86
CA GLN A 91 12.75 -11.45 22.70
C GLN A 91 13.17 -11.89 24.10
N ALA A 92 14.20 -12.73 24.23
CA ALA A 92 14.73 -13.18 25.51
C ALA A 92 15.28 -12.00 26.33
N ARG A 93 15.97 -11.07 25.67
CA ARG A 93 16.51 -9.86 26.29
C ARG A 93 15.43 -8.88 26.78
N THR A 94 14.35 -8.73 26.02
CA THR A 94 13.36 -7.67 26.27
C THR A 94 12.07 -8.15 26.92
N GLY A 95 11.74 -9.43 26.79
CA GLY A 95 10.42 -9.98 27.13
C GLY A 95 9.27 -9.44 26.28
N ARG A 96 9.56 -8.75 25.16
CA ARG A 96 8.57 -8.01 24.36
C ARG A 96 8.29 -8.66 23.01
N VAL A 97 7.10 -8.38 22.49
CA VAL A 97 6.75 -8.69 21.09
C VAL A 97 7.61 -7.85 20.16
N LEU A 98 8.17 -8.49 19.13
CA LEU A 98 8.92 -7.78 18.10
C LEU A 98 7.95 -7.05 17.18
N LEU A 99 8.08 -5.73 17.11
CA LEU A 99 7.34 -4.90 16.16
C LEU A 99 8.19 -4.65 14.92
N ALA A 100 7.53 -4.61 13.78
CA ALA A 100 8.15 -4.22 12.51
C ALA A 100 7.19 -3.37 11.68
N GLY A 101 7.77 -2.51 10.84
CA GLY A 101 7.04 -1.76 9.82
C GLY A 101 7.19 -2.37 8.43
N THR A 102 6.56 -1.73 7.43
CA THR A 102 6.50 -2.15 6.02
C THR A 102 5.90 -3.55 5.83
N GLY A 103 5.97 -4.09 4.62
CA GLY A 103 5.45 -5.43 4.31
C GLY A 103 6.30 -6.59 4.83
N CYS A 104 5.80 -7.80 4.60
CA CYS A 104 6.51 -9.05 4.89
C CYS A 104 7.81 -9.16 4.08
N ASP A 105 8.94 -9.38 4.76
CA ASP A 105 10.27 -9.52 4.17
C ASP A 105 10.75 -10.97 4.05
N ARG A 106 9.85 -11.93 4.29
CA ARG A 106 10.11 -13.34 4.08
C ARG A 106 10.14 -13.65 2.57
N PRO A 107 11.01 -14.58 2.14
CA PRO A 107 11.19 -14.92 0.73
C PRO A 107 10.11 -15.91 0.24
N TYR A 108 8.83 -15.67 0.57
CA TYR A 108 7.75 -16.44 -0.03
C TYR A 108 7.69 -16.19 -1.54
N PRO A 109 7.37 -17.19 -2.36
CA PRO A 109 7.15 -16.96 -3.80
C PRO A 109 6.12 -15.86 -4.04
N CYS A 110 6.35 -15.04 -5.06
CA CYS A 110 5.39 -14.04 -5.54
C CYS A 110 4.81 -14.55 -6.86
N VAL A 111 3.51 -14.70 -6.93
CA VAL A 111 2.83 -15.34 -8.06
C VAL A 111 2.92 -14.49 -9.31
N PHE A 112 2.96 -13.15 -9.14
CA PHE A 112 3.26 -12.23 -10.23
C PHE A 112 4.54 -12.58 -11.01
N ASP A 113 5.55 -13.16 -10.36
CA ASP A 113 6.82 -13.52 -11.01
C ASP A 113 6.69 -14.76 -11.90
N TYR A 114 5.60 -15.53 -11.77
CA TYR A 114 5.25 -16.67 -12.62
C TYR A 114 4.18 -16.35 -13.66
N LEU A 115 3.74 -15.10 -13.75
CA LEU A 115 2.80 -14.63 -14.76
C LEU A 115 3.54 -13.79 -15.79
N VAL A 116 3.36 -14.13 -17.05
CA VAL A 116 3.72 -13.28 -18.20
C VAL A 116 2.45 -12.91 -18.93
N TRP A 117 2.51 -11.86 -19.75
CA TRP A 117 1.37 -11.45 -20.55
C TRP A 117 1.59 -11.73 -22.04
N ASP A 118 0.50 -11.93 -22.75
CA ASP A 118 0.47 -12.24 -24.18
C ASP A 118 0.22 -10.97 -25.00
N ALA A 119 0.99 -10.80 -26.07
CA ALA A 119 0.89 -9.63 -26.95
C ALA A 119 0.13 -9.99 -28.24
N CYS A 120 -0.42 -8.97 -28.87
CA CYS A 120 -1.09 -9.05 -30.16
C CYS A 120 -0.10 -9.16 -31.31
N GLN A 121 -0.51 -9.85 -32.37
CA GLN A 121 0.27 -10.15 -33.59
C GLN A 121 -0.68 -10.17 -34.80
N VAL A 122 -0.44 -10.99 -35.82
CA VAL A 122 -1.19 -10.95 -37.10
C VAL A 122 -2.72 -11.16 -36.94
N THR A 123 -3.18 -11.86 -35.91
CA THR A 123 -4.61 -12.18 -35.72
C THR A 123 -5.40 -11.07 -35.00
N ASN A 124 -4.73 -10.15 -34.33
CA ASN A 124 -5.35 -8.97 -33.72
C ASN A 124 -4.29 -7.87 -33.71
N PRO A 125 -4.47 -6.74 -34.42
CA PRO A 125 -3.44 -5.71 -34.50
C PRO A 125 -3.20 -5.08 -33.11
N ALA A 126 -1.95 -4.70 -32.85
CA ALA A 126 -1.62 -3.87 -31.71
C ALA A 126 -2.07 -2.42 -31.97
N ILE A 127 -2.35 -1.70 -30.89
CA ILE A 127 -2.62 -0.26 -30.88
C ILE A 127 -1.31 0.44 -30.50
N ASP A 128 -0.98 1.50 -31.23
CA ASP A 128 0.18 2.32 -30.91
C ASP A 128 -0.19 3.38 -29.87
N ALA A 129 0.02 3.09 -28.59
CA ALA A 129 -0.34 3.99 -27.49
C ALA A 129 0.34 5.38 -27.56
N LEU A 130 1.40 5.56 -28.36
CA LEU A 130 2.02 6.87 -28.60
C LEU A 130 1.23 7.73 -29.60
N ARG A 131 0.40 7.12 -30.44
CA ARG A 131 -0.33 7.77 -31.53
C ARG A 131 -1.84 7.64 -31.41
N GLU A 132 -2.30 6.60 -30.75
CA GLU A 132 -3.71 6.24 -30.56
C GLU A 132 -4.05 6.30 -29.07
N PRO A 133 -5.22 6.86 -28.71
CA PRO A 133 -5.59 7.00 -27.30
C PRO A 133 -5.92 5.64 -26.68
N VAL A 134 -5.42 5.41 -25.46
CA VAL A 134 -5.84 4.31 -24.59
C VAL A 134 -6.54 4.91 -23.36
N GLU A 135 -7.76 4.47 -23.11
CA GLU A 135 -8.59 4.95 -22.00
C GLU A 135 -8.17 4.30 -20.67
N THR A 136 -7.59 5.09 -19.78
CA THR A 136 -7.14 4.65 -18.45
C THR A 136 -8.10 5.04 -17.34
N ARG A 137 -9.15 5.83 -17.62
CA ARG A 137 -10.09 6.25 -16.59
C ARG A 137 -10.87 5.05 -16.06
N THR A 138 -11.09 5.07 -14.75
CA THR A 138 -11.97 4.11 -14.07
C THR A 138 -12.79 4.84 -13.01
N PHE A 139 -13.73 4.13 -12.40
CA PHE A 139 -14.64 4.71 -11.42
C PHE A 139 -14.59 3.87 -10.14
N LEU A 140 -14.35 4.54 -9.01
CA LEU A 140 -14.48 3.95 -7.69
C LEU A 140 -15.93 4.06 -7.25
N GLY A 141 -16.69 2.97 -7.38
CA GLY A 141 -18.07 2.89 -6.94
C GLY A 141 -18.86 1.80 -7.64
N ARG A 142 -20.14 1.68 -7.31
CA ARG A 142 -21.02 0.67 -7.91
C ARG A 142 -21.29 1.01 -9.38
N LYS A 143 -21.29 0.01 -10.26
CA LYS A 143 -21.69 0.18 -11.66
C LYS A 143 -23.13 -0.34 -11.85
N LYS A 144 -23.92 0.33 -12.69
CA LYS A 144 -25.24 -0.16 -13.10
C LYS A 144 -25.09 -1.08 -14.31
N ARG A 145 -25.89 -2.16 -14.33
CA ARG A 145 -25.94 -3.08 -15.48
C ARG A 145 -26.44 -2.38 -16.76
N THR A 146 -27.35 -1.44 -16.60
CA THR A 146 -27.95 -0.66 -17.68
C THR A 146 -27.90 0.80 -17.31
N ILE A 147 -27.42 1.64 -18.22
CA ILE A 147 -27.42 3.09 -18.09
C ILE A 147 -28.54 3.69 -18.94
N LYS A 148 -29.15 4.78 -18.46
CA LYS A 148 -30.07 5.59 -19.26
C LYS A 148 -29.31 6.77 -19.79
N ILE A 149 -29.31 6.90 -21.11
CA ILE A 149 -28.57 7.93 -21.83
C ILE A 149 -29.59 8.91 -22.38
N LYS A 150 -29.37 10.20 -22.12
CA LYS A 150 -30.19 11.28 -22.64
C LYS A 150 -29.34 12.20 -23.50
N GLU A 151 -29.75 12.38 -24.74
CA GLU A 151 -29.10 13.36 -25.61
C GLU A 151 -29.49 14.78 -25.15
N ILE A 152 -28.47 15.58 -24.81
CA ILE A 152 -28.63 16.97 -24.34
C ILE A 152 -28.28 17.99 -25.45
N ALA A 153 -27.45 17.57 -26.41
CA ALA A 153 -27.16 18.26 -27.65
C ALA A 153 -26.64 17.22 -28.66
N GLU A 154 -26.51 17.59 -29.94
CA GLU A 154 -26.03 16.69 -30.98
C GLU A 154 -24.67 16.08 -30.62
N GLY A 155 -24.64 14.75 -30.42
CA GLY A 155 -23.44 14.01 -30.01
C GLY A 155 -23.02 14.17 -28.54
N CYS A 156 -23.79 14.89 -27.74
CA CYS A 156 -23.57 15.10 -26.31
C CYS A 156 -24.64 14.38 -25.49
N TYR A 157 -24.21 13.45 -24.65
CA TYR A 157 -25.09 12.63 -23.85
C TYR A 157 -24.86 12.83 -22.36
N ASP A 158 -25.95 12.90 -21.61
CA ASP A 158 -25.97 12.84 -20.15
C ASP A 158 -26.38 11.44 -19.70
N ILE A 159 -25.82 10.98 -18.58
CA ILE A 159 -26.14 9.69 -18.00
C ILE A 159 -26.98 9.93 -16.75
N GLU A 160 -28.24 9.54 -16.83
CA GLU A 160 -29.17 9.71 -15.72
C GLU A 160 -29.01 8.59 -14.69
N ASP A 161 -29.28 8.93 -13.41
CA ASP A 161 -29.43 7.96 -12.32
C ASP A 161 -28.15 7.11 -12.11
N LEU A 162 -26.99 7.75 -12.04
CA LEU A 162 -25.74 7.08 -11.64
C LEU A 162 -25.69 6.93 -10.11
N PRO A 163 -25.29 5.74 -9.59
CA PRO A 163 -24.99 5.59 -8.17
C PRO A 163 -23.76 6.42 -7.79
N PRO A 164 -23.50 6.63 -6.48
CA PRO A 164 -22.31 7.31 -6.02
C PRO A 164 -21.04 6.67 -6.57
N GLY A 165 -20.17 7.50 -7.14
CA GLY A 165 -18.91 7.05 -7.72
C GLY A 165 -17.94 8.21 -7.91
N VAL A 166 -16.66 7.88 -7.88
CA VAL A 166 -15.58 8.86 -8.10
C VAL A 166 -14.76 8.44 -9.30
N MET A 167 -14.64 9.32 -10.29
CA MET A 167 -13.77 9.10 -11.43
C MET A 167 -12.30 9.20 -11.01
N LEU A 168 -11.48 8.25 -11.46
CA LEU A 168 -10.03 8.25 -11.34
C LEU A 168 -9.43 8.40 -12.75
N SER A 169 -8.45 9.30 -12.91
CA SER A 169 -7.71 9.46 -14.17
C SER A 169 -6.81 8.27 -14.50
N THR A 170 -6.49 7.46 -13.49
CA THR A 170 -5.65 6.25 -13.59
C THR A 170 -6.23 5.16 -12.71
N PRO A 171 -6.08 3.87 -13.04
CA PRO A 171 -6.55 2.76 -12.21
C PRO A 171 -5.59 2.47 -11.04
N LEU A 172 -5.10 3.54 -10.40
CA LEU A 172 -4.15 3.51 -9.30
C LEU A 172 -4.61 4.45 -8.21
N LEU A 173 -4.57 4.01 -6.96
CA LEU A 173 -4.73 4.88 -5.79
C LEU A 173 -3.63 4.64 -4.75
N ILE A 174 -3.47 5.60 -3.83
CA ILE A 174 -2.55 5.47 -2.70
C ILE A 174 -3.30 4.89 -1.49
N GLU A 175 -2.72 3.83 -0.90
CA GLU A 175 -3.32 3.10 0.21
C GLU A 175 -3.53 3.94 1.47
N HIS A 176 -4.38 3.43 2.35
CA HIS A 176 -4.63 3.98 3.68
C HIS A 176 -3.37 3.93 4.56
N MET A 177 -2.78 5.11 4.84
CA MET A 177 -1.63 5.25 5.72
C MET A 177 -1.84 6.42 6.69
N SER A 178 -2.03 6.10 7.98
CA SER A 178 -2.46 7.09 8.96
C SER A 178 -1.48 8.23 9.22
N LEU A 179 -2.02 9.43 9.42
CA LEU A 179 -1.32 10.49 10.13
C LEU A 179 -0.94 9.99 11.53
N GLY A 180 0.36 10.07 11.84
CA GLY A 180 0.96 9.45 13.02
C GLY A 180 1.82 8.25 12.65
N ALA A 181 1.34 7.33 11.80
CA ALA A 181 2.24 6.36 11.18
C ALA A 181 3.23 7.07 10.27
N LEU A 182 2.72 7.99 9.46
CA LEU A 182 3.48 8.91 8.61
C LEU A 182 3.50 10.33 9.19
N SER A 183 4.49 11.11 8.74
CA SER A 183 4.62 12.53 9.06
C SER A 183 3.57 13.36 8.33
N TYR A 184 3.26 14.54 8.88
CA TYR A 184 2.39 15.52 8.22
C TYR A 184 2.89 15.88 6.80
N ASN A 185 4.21 15.99 6.63
CA ASN A 185 4.84 16.30 5.35
C ASN A 185 4.61 15.19 4.32
N ALA A 186 4.74 13.93 4.72
CA ALA A 186 4.52 12.79 3.82
C ALA A 186 3.06 12.70 3.37
N ILE A 187 2.10 12.89 4.28
CA ILE A 187 0.67 12.93 3.94
C ILE A 187 0.38 14.09 2.98
N THR A 188 0.90 15.28 3.27
CA THR A 188 0.69 16.47 2.42
C THR A 188 1.26 16.25 1.02
N ALA A 189 2.45 15.67 0.90
CA ALA A 189 3.08 15.37 -0.38
C ALA A 189 2.25 14.39 -1.22
N MET A 190 1.73 13.34 -0.61
CA MET A 190 0.88 12.37 -1.31
C MET A 190 -0.47 12.98 -1.73
N LEU A 191 -1.10 13.79 -0.87
CA LEU A 191 -2.33 14.50 -1.21
C LEU A 191 -2.14 15.45 -2.40
N MET A 192 -1.03 16.20 -2.42
CA MET A 192 -0.67 17.03 -3.58
C MET A 192 -0.50 16.18 -4.84
N ALA A 193 0.19 15.05 -4.76
CA ALA A 193 0.44 14.17 -5.90
C ALA A 193 -0.87 13.57 -6.46
N VAL A 194 -1.77 13.07 -5.62
CA VAL A 194 -3.03 12.47 -6.10
C VAL A 194 -3.99 13.53 -6.64
N THR A 195 -3.98 14.76 -6.11
CA THR A 195 -4.72 15.88 -6.69
C THR A 195 -4.17 16.26 -8.06
N GLU A 196 -2.85 16.29 -8.23
CA GLU A 196 -2.20 16.60 -9.52
C GLU A 196 -2.47 15.53 -10.59
N VAL A 197 -2.53 14.26 -10.19
CA VAL A 197 -2.76 13.13 -11.10
C VAL A 197 -4.25 12.88 -11.36
N GLY A 198 -5.15 13.33 -10.48
CA GLY A 198 -6.58 13.04 -10.60
C GLY A 198 -6.96 11.66 -10.05
N THR A 199 -6.36 11.25 -8.94
CA THR A 199 -6.71 10.01 -8.23
C THR A 199 -6.91 10.25 -6.72
N LEU A 200 -7.03 9.19 -5.94
CA LEU A 200 -7.37 9.21 -4.52
C LEU A 200 -6.26 8.66 -3.62
N MET A 201 -6.35 9.05 -2.35
CA MET A 201 -5.50 8.58 -1.26
C MET A 201 -6.36 8.26 -0.03
N GLY A 202 -6.06 7.16 0.66
CA GLY A 202 -6.68 6.84 1.95
C GLY A 202 -6.09 7.61 3.14
N THR A 203 -6.93 8.08 4.06
CA THR A 203 -6.49 8.78 5.30
C THR A 203 -5.74 7.88 6.28
N GLY A 204 -6.03 6.58 6.26
CA GLY A 204 -5.68 5.68 7.34
C GLY A 204 -6.53 5.88 8.62
N GLU A 205 -6.28 5.05 9.63
CA GLU A 205 -6.99 5.04 10.91
C GLU A 205 -6.71 6.26 11.83
N GLY A 206 -6.05 7.31 11.33
CA GLY A 206 -5.47 8.37 12.15
C GLY A 206 -6.29 9.64 12.30
N GLY A 207 -7.45 9.72 11.66
CA GLY A 207 -8.20 10.96 11.44
C GLY A 207 -7.57 11.84 10.36
N LEU A 208 -8.16 13.02 10.14
CA LEU A 208 -7.73 13.99 9.13
C LEU A 208 -7.40 15.32 9.78
N HIS A 209 -6.19 15.84 9.54
CA HIS A 209 -5.80 17.14 10.05
C HIS A 209 -6.58 18.27 9.33
N PRO A 210 -7.02 19.34 10.01
CA PRO A 210 -7.84 20.41 9.40
C PRO A 210 -7.28 21.01 8.10
N ASN A 211 -5.98 21.26 8.06
CA ASN A 211 -5.31 21.79 6.85
C ASN A 211 -5.37 20.87 5.61
N HIS A 212 -5.78 19.61 5.77
CA HIS A 212 -5.91 18.66 4.67
C HIS A 212 -7.32 18.62 4.07
N TYR A 213 -8.34 19.25 4.69
CA TYR A 213 -9.70 19.32 4.12
C TYR A 213 -9.76 20.02 2.75
N LYS A 214 -8.78 20.86 2.42
CA LYS A 214 -8.66 21.43 1.07
C LYS A 214 -8.49 20.37 -0.03
N PHE A 215 -8.04 19.16 0.33
CA PHE A 215 -7.88 18.02 -0.57
C PHE A 215 -9.03 17.02 -0.50
N LYS A 216 -10.17 17.35 0.14
CA LYS A 216 -11.28 16.41 0.39
C LYS A 216 -11.79 15.64 -0.84
N LYS A 217 -11.70 16.24 -2.04
CA LYS A 217 -12.07 15.60 -3.31
C LYS A 217 -11.13 14.48 -3.76
N ASN A 218 -9.98 14.32 -3.10
CA ASN A 218 -8.99 13.29 -3.40
C ASN A 218 -8.75 12.32 -2.23
N ILE A 219 -9.66 12.31 -1.24
CA ILE A 219 -9.49 11.56 0.01
C ILE A 219 -10.53 10.44 0.13
N ILE A 220 -10.05 9.26 0.53
CA ILE A 220 -10.88 8.16 1.03
C ILE A 220 -10.77 8.14 2.56
N ALA A 221 -11.85 8.48 3.26
CA ALA A 221 -11.89 8.50 4.72
C ALA A 221 -12.03 7.08 5.27
N GLU A 222 -11.06 6.62 6.05
CA GLU A 222 -11.15 5.31 6.71
C GLU A 222 -11.99 5.37 7.98
N VAL A 223 -12.93 4.44 8.15
CA VAL A 223 -13.70 4.21 9.37
C VAL A 223 -13.25 2.86 9.95
N ALA A 224 -12.36 2.94 10.94
CA ALA A 224 -11.72 1.78 11.58
C ALA A 224 -12.17 1.60 13.03
N SER A 225 -11.85 0.47 13.65
CA SER A 225 -12.35 0.06 14.98
C SER A 225 -12.14 1.08 16.10
N GLY A 226 -11.09 1.90 16.04
CA GLY A 226 -10.82 2.95 17.03
C GLY A 226 -11.64 4.23 16.87
N ARG A 227 -12.32 4.43 15.73
CA ARG A 227 -13.10 5.64 15.38
C ARG A 227 -12.36 6.97 15.60
N PHE A 228 -11.02 6.96 15.56
CA PHE A 228 -10.22 8.15 15.79
C PHE A 228 -10.52 9.24 14.75
N GLY A 229 -10.90 10.42 15.22
CA GLY A 229 -11.15 11.59 14.38
C GLY A 229 -12.37 11.49 13.46
N VAL A 230 -13.26 10.50 13.65
CA VAL A 230 -14.48 10.36 12.85
C VAL A 230 -15.53 11.37 13.32
N SER A 231 -15.95 12.24 12.41
CA SER A 231 -16.97 13.28 12.61
C SER A 231 -17.74 13.53 11.30
N PRO A 232 -18.87 14.25 11.30
CA PRO A 232 -19.57 14.60 10.06
C PRO A 232 -18.69 15.32 9.04
N ASP A 233 -17.84 16.25 9.48
CA ASP A 233 -16.89 16.94 8.60
C ASP A 233 -15.85 16.00 8.00
N TYR A 234 -15.36 15.02 8.78
CA TYR A 234 -14.41 14.01 8.32
C TYR A 234 -14.99 13.13 7.20
N LEU A 235 -16.30 12.86 7.23
CA LEU A 235 -16.99 12.07 6.22
C LEU A 235 -17.29 12.85 4.93
N ASN A 236 -17.15 14.17 4.92
CA ASN A 236 -17.35 15.02 3.74
C ASN A 236 -16.12 14.99 2.80
N VAL A 237 -15.87 13.82 2.21
CA VAL A 237 -14.72 13.51 1.32
C VAL A 237 -15.18 12.81 0.03
N ALA A 238 -14.25 12.33 -0.79
CA ALA A 238 -14.58 11.69 -2.07
C ALA A 238 -15.19 10.30 -1.90
N ALA A 239 -14.71 9.52 -0.94
CA ALA A 239 -15.20 8.17 -0.64
C ALA A 239 -14.97 7.83 0.84
N ILE A 240 -15.71 6.85 1.35
CA ILE A 240 -15.55 6.33 2.72
C ILE A 240 -15.22 4.84 2.63
N GLU A 241 -14.31 4.35 3.47
CA GLU A 241 -13.93 2.94 3.52
C GLU A 241 -13.99 2.40 4.96
N ILE A 242 -14.82 1.40 5.19
CA ILE A 242 -14.88 0.66 6.46
C ILE A 242 -13.73 -0.34 6.49
N LYS A 243 -12.82 -0.20 7.44
CA LYS A 243 -11.64 -1.09 7.56
C LYS A 243 -11.91 -2.26 8.48
N ILE A 244 -12.15 -3.44 7.91
CA ILE A 244 -12.27 -4.70 8.66
C ILE A 244 -10.90 -5.33 8.91
N GLY A 245 -9.99 -5.24 7.93
CA GLY A 245 -8.68 -5.86 8.04
C GLY A 245 -7.61 -5.16 7.20
N GLN A 246 -6.35 -5.50 7.47
CA GLN A 246 -5.21 -5.12 6.64
C GLN A 246 -4.28 -6.32 6.45
N GLY A 247 -3.63 -6.37 5.29
CA GLY A 247 -2.79 -7.51 4.90
C GLY A 247 -1.63 -7.77 5.85
N ALA A 248 -1.02 -6.72 6.41
CA ALA A 248 0.12 -6.83 7.32
C ALA A 248 -0.22 -7.40 8.71
N LYS A 249 -1.51 -7.41 9.09
CA LYS A 249 -1.97 -7.94 10.38
C LYS A 249 -3.46 -8.27 10.37
N PRO A 250 -3.86 -9.32 9.63
CA PRO A 250 -5.25 -9.76 9.61
C PRO A 250 -5.72 -10.09 11.04
N GLY A 251 -6.94 -9.68 11.38
CA GLY A 251 -7.54 -9.92 12.71
C GLY A 251 -6.96 -9.07 13.84
N HIS A 252 -6.16 -8.04 13.55
CA HIS A 252 -5.59 -7.14 14.56
C HIS A 252 -5.84 -5.66 14.25
N GLY A 253 -6.19 -4.89 15.28
CA GLY A 253 -6.42 -3.45 15.18
C GLY A 253 -5.15 -2.63 14.90
N GLY A 254 -5.35 -1.35 14.55
CA GLY A 254 -4.32 -0.32 14.43
C GLY A 254 -3.39 -0.26 15.65
N GLN A 255 -2.11 0.06 15.40
CA GLN A 255 -1.12 0.26 16.46
C GLN A 255 -0.30 1.52 16.14
N LEU A 256 -0.28 2.46 17.06
CA LEU A 256 0.63 3.60 17.03
C LEU A 256 1.32 3.73 18.39
N PRO A 257 2.65 3.54 18.46
CA PRO A 257 3.39 3.74 19.70
C PRO A 257 3.25 5.17 20.24
N GLY A 258 3.16 5.31 21.56
CA GLY A 258 2.96 6.57 22.27
C GLY A 258 4.07 7.58 22.04
N GLU A 259 5.30 7.11 21.79
CA GLU A 259 6.43 7.96 21.36
C GLU A 259 6.12 8.75 20.08
N LYS A 260 5.16 8.29 19.27
CA LYS A 260 4.72 8.99 18.05
C LYS A 260 3.48 9.85 18.27
N VAL A 261 2.82 9.78 19.43
CA VAL A 261 1.63 10.56 19.75
C VAL A 261 2.06 11.90 20.35
N ASN A 262 2.46 12.81 19.46
CA ASN A 262 2.75 14.20 19.79
C ASN A 262 1.44 15.03 19.87
N LYS A 263 1.55 16.34 20.14
CA LYS A 263 0.40 17.25 20.22
C LYS A 263 -0.52 17.21 18.99
N LEU A 264 0.05 17.24 17.78
CA LEU A 264 -0.73 17.20 16.53
C LEU A 264 -1.52 15.90 16.39
N ILE A 265 -0.91 14.76 16.73
CA ILE A 265 -1.59 13.46 16.69
C ILE A 265 -2.66 13.35 17.77
N SER A 266 -2.35 13.83 18.97
CA SER A 266 -3.28 13.88 20.11
C SER A 266 -4.55 14.66 19.76
N GLU A 267 -4.40 15.87 19.19
CA GLU A 267 -5.51 16.70 18.75
C GLU A 267 -6.32 16.05 17.61
N THR A 268 -5.65 15.43 16.64
CA THR A 268 -6.33 14.78 15.51
C THR A 268 -7.14 13.55 15.94
N ARG A 269 -6.64 12.78 16.91
CA ARG A 269 -7.24 11.51 17.35
C ARG A 269 -8.14 11.62 18.57
N GLY A 270 -8.06 12.72 19.33
CA GLY A 270 -8.77 12.88 20.60
C GLY A 270 -8.22 11.99 21.72
N ILE A 271 -6.91 11.76 21.77
CA ILE A 271 -6.24 10.92 22.78
C ILE A 271 -5.13 11.68 23.51
N PRO A 272 -4.73 11.31 24.75
CA PRO A 272 -3.65 11.99 25.45
C PRO A 272 -2.28 11.83 24.75
N ILE A 273 -1.44 12.86 24.85
CA ILE A 273 -0.05 12.85 24.35
C ILE A 273 0.74 11.73 25.04
N GLY A 274 1.55 11.00 24.26
CA GLY A 274 2.42 9.95 24.78
C GLY A 274 1.75 8.60 25.04
N THR A 275 0.44 8.49 24.87
CA THR A 275 -0.30 7.24 25.07
C THR A 275 -0.27 6.38 23.80
N ASP A 276 -0.05 5.07 23.95
CA ASP A 276 -0.18 4.13 22.83
C ASP A 276 -1.61 4.16 22.27
N ALA A 277 -1.77 4.36 20.96
CA ALA A 277 -3.07 4.23 20.30
C ALA A 277 -3.22 2.79 19.78
N LEU A 278 -3.82 1.94 20.62
CA LEU A 278 -4.15 0.55 20.31
C LEU A 278 -5.64 0.47 20.00
N SER A 279 -5.98 0.22 18.74
CA SER A 279 -7.38 0.05 18.35
C SER A 279 -7.87 -1.36 18.71
N PRO A 280 -9.15 -1.53 19.08
CA PRO A 280 -9.75 -2.85 19.24
C PRO A 280 -9.56 -3.72 17.99
N ASN A 281 -9.45 -5.04 18.18
CA ASN A 281 -9.36 -5.96 17.05
C ASN A 281 -10.66 -6.01 16.23
N PRO A 282 -11.84 -6.28 16.83
CA PRO A 282 -13.11 -6.14 16.13
C PRO A 282 -13.54 -4.66 16.07
N GLN A 283 -14.41 -4.32 15.13
CA GLN A 283 -15.25 -3.13 15.29
C GLN A 283 -16.43 -3.51 16.19
N HIS A 284 -16.69 -2.75 17.26
CA HIS A 284 -17.69 -3.11 18.26
C HIS A 284 -19.15 -3.00 17.79
N ASP A 285 -19.35 -2.44 16.60
CA ASP A 285 -20.61 -2.32 15.87
C ASP A 285 -20.66 -3.24 14.65
N ILE A 286 -19.74 -4.23 14.53
CA ILE A 286 -19.74 -5.23 13.46
C ILE A 286 -19.36 -6.61 14.02
N TYR A 287 -20.36 -7.44 14.32
CA TYR A 287 -20.18 -8.85 14.67
C TYR A 287 -20.76 -9.83 13.64
N SER A 288 -21.55 -9.34 12.70
CA SER A 288 -22.10 -10.11 11.59
C SER A 288 -22.11 -9.32 10.28
N ILE A 289 -22.54 -9.98 9.19
CA ILE A 289 -22.69 -9.30 7.90
C ILE A 289 -23.87 -8.31 7.90
N GLU A 290 -24.89 -8.58 8.72
CA GLU A 290 -26.04 -7.69 8.93
C GLU A 290 -25.61 -6.41 9.66
N ASP A 291 -24.73 -6.52 10.66
CA ASP A 291 -24.16 -5.35 11.34
C ASP A 291 -23.32 -4.50 10.38
N LEU A 292 -22.49 -5.15 9.53
CA LEU A 292 -21.75 -4.44 8.48
C LEU A 292 -22.70 -3.70 7.54
N LYS A 293 -23.81 -4.34 7.15
CA LYS A 293 -24.85 -3.70 6.35
C LYS A 293 -25.40 -2.46 7.05
N THR A 294 -25.74 -2.54 8.34
CA THR A 294 -26.24 -1.39 9.09
C THR A 294 -25.26 -0.22 9.08
N LEU A 295 -23.96 -0.48 9.23
CA LEU A 295 -22.96 0.59 9.16
C LEU A 295 -22.84 1.17 7.74
N ILE A 296 -22.89 0.34 6.70
CA ILE A 296 -22.88 0.81 5.31
C ILE A 296 -24.09 1.73 5.07
N ASP A 297 -25.29 1.29 5.42
CA ASP A 297 -26.53 2.05 5.25
C ASP A 297 -26.46 3.38 6.03
N ALA A 298 -25.96 3.36 7.28
CA ALA A 298 -25.79 4.57 8.09
C ALA A 298 -24.79 5.58 7.48
N LEU A 299 -23.70 5.11 6.86
CA LEU A 299 -22.73 5.98 6.19
C LEU A 299 -23.29 6.56 4.88
N HIS A 300 -24.08 5.79 4.13
CA HIS A 300 -24.82 6.30 2.99
C HIS A 300 -25.82 7.37 3.41
N GLU A 301 -26.61 7.13 4.46
CA GLU A 301 -27.56 8.11 5.00
C GLU A 301 -26.87 9.38 5.49
N ALA A 302 -25.77 9.24 6.27
CA ALA A 302 -25.00 10.37 6.78
C ALA A 302 -24.39 11.25 5.69
N THR A 303 -24.22 10.71 4.47
CA THR A 303 -23.68 11.42 3.31
C THR A 303 -24.75 11.75 2.27
N GLU A 304 -26.04 11.62 2.63
CA GLU A 304 -27.18 11.84 1.74
C GLU A 304 -27.08 11.04 0.42
N TYR A 305 -26.49 9.84 0.48
CA TYR A 305 -26.25 8.97 -0.66
C TYR A 305 -25.46 9.65 -1.79
N ARG A 306 -24.53 10.58 -1.46
CA ARG A 306 -23.68 11.26 -2.44
C ARG A 306 -22.26 10.71 -2.53
N ILE A 307 -21.82 9.97 -1.51
CA ILE A 307 -20.44 9.49 -1.35
C ILE A 307 -20.44 7.96 -1.38
N PRO A 308 -19.60 7.31 -2.20
CA PRO A 308 -19.50 5.86 -2.21
C PRO A 308 -18.88 5.34 -0.90
N VAL A 309 -19.42 4.21 -0.42
CA VAL A 309 -18.98 3.53 0.80
C VAL A 309 -18.43 2.16 0.44
N GLY A 310 -17.18 1.91 0.77
CA GLY A 310 -16.50 0.65 0.53
C GLY A 310 -16.09 -0.08 1.80
N VAL A 311 -15.58 -1.29 1.62
CA VAL A 311 -15.11 -2.14 2.72
C VAL A 311 -13.73 -2.69 2.40
N LYS A 312 -12.79 -2.52 3.31
CA LYS A 312 -11.45 -3.10 3.21
C LYS A 312 -11.30 -4.33 4.07
N ILE A 313 -10.88 -5.42 3.44
CA ILE A 313 -10.60 -6.70 4.08
C ILE A 313 -9.16 -7.13 3.83
N ALA A 314 -8.58 -7.81 4.82
CA ALA A 314 -7.37 -8.58 4.58
C ALA A 314 -7.72 -9.84 3.78
N ALA A 315 -6.87 -10.23 2.83
CA ALA A 315 -7.00 -11.51 2.16
C ALA A 315 -6.76 -12.66 3.16
N VAL A 316 -7.84 -13.34 3.53
CA VAL A 316 -7.86 -14.49 4.45
C VAL A 316 -8.68 -15.62 3.84
N ASN A 317 -8.73 -16.76 4.51
CA ASN A 317 -9.55 -17.87 4.04
C ASN A 317 -11.01 -17.44 3.85
N ASN A 318 -11.68 -17.96 2.83
CA ASN A 318 -13.04 -17.57 2.42
C ASN A 318 -13.21 -16.09 1.99
N VAL A 319 -12.15 -15.44 1.50
CA VAL A 319 -12.22 -14.07 0.97
C VAL A 319 -13.32 -13.89 -0.08
N ALA A 320 -13.56 -14.89 -0.94
CA ALA A 320 -14.59 -14.84 -1.97
C ALA A 320 -16.03 -14.81 -1.41
N PRO A 321 -16.47 -15.76 -0.56
CA PRO A 321 -17.76 -15.67 0.11
C PRO A 321 -17.94 -14.40 0.96
N ILE A 322 -16.88 -13.95 1.64
CA ILE A 322 -16.91 -12.69 2.42
C ILE A 322 -17.18 -11.50 1.48
N ALA A 323 -16.52 -11.45 0.32
CA ALA A 323 -16.76 -10.43 -0.68
C ALA A 323 -18.21 -10.47 -1.21
N SER A 324 -18.79 -11.65 -1.46
CA SER A 324 -20.22 -11.76 -1.84
C SER A 324 -21.13 -11.16 -0.77
N GLY A 325 -20.87 -11.45 0.51
CA GLY A 325 -21.58 -10.82 1.63
C GLY A 325 -21.49 -9.30 1.62
N ILE A 326 -20.30 -8.74 1.41
CA ILE A 326 -20.04 -7.29 1.35
C ILE A 326 -20.82 -6.63 0.19
N VAL A 327 -20.81 -7.24 -0.99
CA VAL A 327 -21.57 -6.73 -2.15
C VAL A 327 -23.07 -6.74 -1.87
N ARG A 328 -23.58 -7.78 -1.20
CA ARG A 328 -25.00 -7.90 -0.82
C ARG A 328 -25.39 -6.96 0.32
N ALA A 329 -24.45 -6.61 1.19
CA ALA A 329 -24.63 -5.64 2.26
C ALA A 329 -24.87 -4.22 1.71
N GLY A 330 -24.36 -3.92 0.52
CA GLY A 330 -24.61 -2.66 -0.19
C GLY A 330 -23.37 -1.82 -0.45
N ALA A 331 -22.16 -2.35 -0.22
CA ALA A 331 -20.93 -1.62 -0.50
C ALA A 331 -20.80 -1.26 -1.99
N ASP A 332 -20.20 -0.11 -2.27
CA ASP A 332 -19.95 0.39 -3.62
C ASP A 332 -18.59 -0.07 -4.18
N PHE A 333 -17.63 -0.32 -3.29
CA PHE A 333 -16.34 -0.90 -3.62
C PHE A 333 -15.80 -1.80 -2.50
N ILE A 334 -14.90 -2.70 -2.85
CA ILE A 334 -14.20 -3.57 -1.90
C ILE A 334 -12.70 -3.46 -2.12
N THR A 335 -11.95 -3.28 -1.04
CA THR A 335 -10.48 -3.31 -1.07
C THR A 335 -9.99 -4.62 -0.49
N ILE A 336 -9.25 -5.39 -1.29
CA ILE A 336 -8.61 -6.64 -0.88
C ILE A 336 -7.12 -6.37 -0.65
N ASP A 337 -6.66 -6.67 0.55
CA ASP A 337 -5.28 -6.40 0.97
C ASP A 337 -4.53 -7.71 1.28
N GLY A 338 -3.60 -8.08 0.40
CA GLY A 338 -2.78 -9.29 0.50
C GLY A 338 -1.77 -9.29 1.66
N PHE A 339 -1.36 -10.48 2.09
CA PHE A 339 -0.55 -10.66 3.32
C PHE A 339 0.79 -9.89 3.35
N ARG A 340 1.33 -9.52 2.20
CA ARG A 340 2.58 -8.74 2.10
C ARG A 340 2.35 -7.24 2.31
N GLY A 341 1.10 -6.79 2.54
CA GLY A 341 0.74 -5.39 2.74
C GLY A 341 1.56 -4.65 3.80
N GLY A 342 1.63 -3.33 3.68
CA GLY A 342 2.46 -2.49 4.54
C GLY A 342 1.87 -2.21 5.92
N THR A 343 2.71 -1.79 6.86
CA THR A 343 2.26 -1.26 8.16
C THR A 343 3.24 -0.26 8.75
N GLY A 344 2.73 0.69 9.55
CA GLY A 344 3.58 1.51 10.41
C GLY A 344 4.12 0.74 11.61
N ALA A 345 3.32 -0.20 12.14
CA ALA A 345 3.66 -1.11 13.23
C ALA A 345 2.71 -2.32 13.27
N ALA A 346 3.29 -3.51 13.27
CA ALA A 346 2.58 -4.76 13.56
C ALA A 346 3.49 -5.73 14.32
N PRO A 347 2.91 -6.65 15.10
CA PRO A 347 3.61 -7.84 15.59
C PRO A 347 4.22 -8.59 14.41
N ARG A 348 5.55 -8.75 14.43
CA ARG A 348 6.30 -9.35 13.33
C ARG A 348 5.83 -10.78 13.01
N VAL A 349 5.43 -11.54 14.04
CA VAL A 349 4.89 -12.89 13.88
C VAL A 349 3.61 -12.92 13.03
N ILE A 350 2.74 -11.92 13.16
CA ILE A 350 1.51 -11.84 12.36
C ILE A 350 1.86 -11.37 10.95
N ARG A 351 2.61 -10.27 10.83
CA ARG A 351 3.03 -9.70 9.54
C ARG A 351 3.69 -10.72 8.62
N ASP A 352 4.50 -11.60 9.19
CA ASP A 352 5.29 -12.53 8.41
C ASP A 352 4.54 -13.84 8.09
N ASN A 353 3.40 -14.14 8.72
CA ASN A 353 2.79 -15.48 8.65
C ASN A 353 1.26 -15.51 8.46
N ALA A 354 0.56 -14.38 8.48
CA ALA A 354 -0.91 -14.35 8.42
C ALA A 354 -1.42 -13.71 7.12
N GLY A 355 -2.31 -14.41 6.42
CA GLY A 355 -3.01 -13.93 5.22
C GLY A 355 -2.72 -14.76 3.97
N ILE A 356 -3.30 -14.34 2.84
CA ILE A 356 -3.20 -14.98 1.53
C ILE A 356 -2.55 -14.01 0.51
N PRO A 357 -1.81 -14.51 -0.50
CA PRO A 357 -1.32 -13.69 -1.61
C PRO A 357 -2.45 -12.96 -2.34
N ILE A 358 -2.21 -11.71 -2.73
CA ILE A 358 -3.23 -10.86 -3.37
C ILE A 358 -3.69 -11.43 -4.71
N GLU A 359 -2.77 -12.07 -5.45
CA GLU A 359 -3.00 -12.63 -6.78
C GLU A 359 -4.12 -13.67 -6.75
N HIS A 360 -4.05 -14.60 -5.78
CA HIS A 360 -5.07 -15.64 -5.58
C HIS A 360 -6.38 -15.05 -5.07
N ALA A 361 -6.30 -14.10 -4.13
CA ALA A 361 -7.48 -13.54 -3.51
C ALA A 361 -8.36 -12.78 -4.52
N VAL A 362 -7.74 -11.95 -5.37
CA VAL A 362 -8.45 -11.20 -6.41
C VAL A 362 -9.04 -12.14 -7.44
N ALA A 363 -8.26 -13.09 -7.97
CA ALA A 363 -8.75 -14.03 -8.97
C ALA A 363 -9.96 -14.86 -8.45
N SER A 364 -9.90 -15.30 -7.20
CA SER A 364 -11.00 -16.05 -6.56
C SER A 364 -12.23 -15.18 -6.33
N VAL A 365 -12.06 -13.93 -5.84
CA VAL A 365 -13.20 -13.00 -5.62
C VAL A 365 -13.86 -12.64 -6.94
N ASP A 366 -13.08 -12.24 -7.93
CA ASP A 366 -13.59 -11.83 -9.25
C ASP A 366 -14.38 -12.95 -9.92
N GLN A 367 -13.83 -14.18 -9.91
CA GLN A 367 -14.52 -15.35 -10.47
C GLN A 367 -15.80 -15.66 -9.71
N HIS A 368 -15.75 -15.71 -8.37
CA HIS A 368 -16.91 -16.04 -7.55
C HIS A 368 -18.05 -15.03 -7.71
N LEU A 369 -17.75 -13.73 -7.70
CA LEU A 369 -18.75 -12.68 -7.91
C LEU A 369 -19.33 -12.73 -9.35
N THR A 370 -18.54 -13.18 -10.33
CA THR A 370 -18.97 -13.37 -11.71
C THR A 370 -19.93 -14.56 -11.82
N GLU A 371 -19.59 -15.69 -11.20
CA GLU A 371 -20.44 -16.89 -11.12
C GLU A 371 -21.78 -16.61 -10.42
N GLU A 372 -21.78 -15.73 -9.41
CA GLU A 372 -23.01 -15.27 -8.75
C GLU A 372 -23.77 -14.18 -9.52
N GLY A 373 -23.21 -13.67 -10.63
CA GLY A 373 -23.83 -12.63 -11.44
C GLY A 373 -23.88 -11.24 -10.77
N ILE A 374 -23.04 -10.99 -9.76
CA ILE A 374 -23.01 -9.73 -8.99
C ILE A 374 -21.71 -8.94 -9.14
N ARG A 375 -20.72 -9.42 -9.90
CA ARG A 375 -19.42 -8.73 -10.15
C ARG A 375 -19.55 -7.29 -10.63
N HIS A 376 -20.55 -7.00 -11.47
CA HIS A 376 -20.82 -5.65 -11.98
C HIS A 376 -21.31 -4.65 -10.91
N LYS A 377 -21.70 -5.12 -9.72
CA LYS A 377 -22.24 -4.26 -8.65
C LYS A 377 -21.16 -3.65 -7.75
N ILE A 378 -19.89 -3.95 -7.98
CA ILE A 378 -18.80 -3.57 -7.09
C ILE A 378 -17.55 -3.20 -7.88
N THR A 379 -16.80 -2.21 -7.41
CA THR A 379 -15.42 -1.98 -7.83
C THR A 379 -14.47 -2.78 -6.92
N ILE A 380 -13.56 -3.57 -7.50
CA ILE A 380 -12.52 -4.29 -6.75
C ILE A 380 -11.23 -3.46 -6.76
N VAL A 381 -10.84 -2.98 -5.59
CA VAL A 381 -9.51 -2.40 -5.34
C VAL A 381 -8.60 -3.49 -4.79
N ALA A 382 -7.38 -3.62 -5.32
CA ALA A 382 -6.44 -4.65 -4.91
C ALA A 382 -5.07 -4.09 -4.52
N GLY A 383 -4.60 -4.45 -3.33
CA GLY A 383 -3.29 -4.08 -2.81
C GLY A 383 -2.71 -5.15 -1.90
N GLY A 384 -1.66 -4.83 -1.16
CA GLY A 384 -0.96 -5.83 -0.35
C GLY A 384 0.33 -6.35 -0.99
N THR A 385 1.02 -5.47 -1.71
CA THR A 385 2.31 -5.58 -2.43
C THR A 385 2.18 -5.60 -3.95
N LEU A 386 2.02 -4.41 -4.52
CA LEU A 386 2.33 -4.13 -5.92
C LEU A 386 3.69 -3.45 -5.97
N ARG A 387 4.69 -4.11 -6.57
CA ARG A 387 6.10 -3.67 -6.56
C ARG A 387 6.46 -2.84 -7.79
N SER A 388 5.69 -3.00 -8.87
CA SER A 388 5.95 -2.42 -10.20
C SER A 388 4.65 -2.22 -10.99
N SER A 389 4.73 -1.50 -12.11
CA SER A 389 3.68 -1.42 -13.13
C SER A 389 3.30 -2.80 -13.69
N SER A 390 4.24 -3.73 -13.81
CA SER A 390 3.95 -5.13 -14.17
C SER A 390 2.98 -5.79 -13.18
N ASP A 391 3.18 -5.61 -11.87
CA ASP A 391 2.28 -6.20 -10.87
C ASP A 391 0.89 -5.56 -10.94
N LEU A 392 0.81 -4.25 -11.22
CA LEU A 392 -0.45 -3.53 -11.46
C LEU A 392 -1.21 -4.12 -12.66
N ILE A 393 -0.55 -4.25 -13.80
CA ILE A 393 -1.17 -4.77 -15.03
C ILE A 393 -1.71 -6.20 -14.78
N LYS A 394 -0.90 -7.04 -14.14
CA LYS A 394 -1.30 -8.41 -13.82
C LYS A 394 -2.49 -8.47 -12.87
N ILE A 395 -2.55 -7.61 -11.85
CA ILE A 395 -3.67 -7.64 -10.90
C ILE A 395 -4.97 -7.14 -11.54
N ILE A 396 -4.90 -6.20 -12.50
CA ILE A 396 -6.06 -5.77 -13.29
C ILE A 396 -6.58 -6.93 -14.14
N ALA A 397 -5.70 -7.61 -14.88
CA ALA A 397 -6.05 -8.79 -15.67
C ALA A 397 -6.64 -9.94 -14.84
N LEU A 398 -6.24 -10.06 -13.56
CA LEU A 398 -6.81 -11.05 -12.63
C LEU A 398 -8.20 -10.66 -12.11
N GLY A 399 -8.64 -9.41 -12.26
CA GLY A 399 -9.99 -8.96 -11.93
C GLY A 399 -10.10 -7.70 -11.09
N ALA A 400 -9.00 -7.04 -10.73
CA ALA A 400 -9.07 -5.75 -10.03
C ALA A 400 -9.46 -4.61 -11.00
N ASP A 401 -10.34 -3.72 -10.57
CA ASP A 401 -10.63 -2.48 -11.29
C ASP A 401 -9.56 -1.40 -11.00
N VAL A 402 -9.00 -1.41 -9.79
CA VAL A 402 -8.03 -0.40 -9.31
C VAL A 402 -6.90 -1.08 -8.52
N GLY A 403 -5.65 -0.73 -8.83
CA GLY A 403 -4.49 -1.10 -8.01
C GLY A 403 -4.26 -0.12 -6.86
N MET A 404 -3.94 -0.63 -5.68
CA MET A 404 -3.62 0.15 -4.48
C MET A 404 -2.14 0.01 -4.12
N ILE A 405 -1.42 1.14 -4.11
CA ILE A 405 0.01 1.19 -3.77
C ILE A 405 0.25 1.98 -2.49
N GLY A 406 1.26 1.62 -1.71
CA GLY A 406 1.76 2.54 -0.67
C GLY A 406 3.24 2.44 -0.44
N THR A 407 3.79 1.26 -0.19
CA THR A 407 5.27 1.12 -0.04
C THR A 407 6.03 1.65 -1.27
N ALA A 408 5.51 1.45 -2.49
CA ALA A 408 6.08 2.03 -3.71
C ALA A 408 6.08 3.57 -3.68
N ALA A 409 4.97 4.19 -3.27
CA ALA A 409 4.88 5.65 -3.08
C ALA A 409 5.85 6.14 -1.98
N LEU A 410 5.98 5.42 -0.88
CA LEU A 410 6.96 5.74 0.18
C LEU A 410 8.41 5.64 -0.34
N ILE A 411 8.73 4.64 -1.18
CA ILE A 411 10.04 4.51 -1.83
C ILE A 411 10.27 5.68 -2.79
N ALA A 412 9.25 6.12 -3.53
CA ALA A 412 9.36 7.30 -4.38
C ALA A 412 9.71 8.56 -3.59
N MET A 413 9.25 8.67 -2.34
CA MET A 413 9.63 9.75 -1.40
C MET A 413 10.98 9.54 -0.69
N GLY A 414 11.67 8.43 -0.94
CA GLY A 414 13.01 8.15 -0.39
C GLY A 414 13.07 7.04 0.66
N CYS A 415 11.97 6.34 0.97
CA CYS A 415 11.99 5.19 1.87
C CYS A 415 12.99 4.13 1.37
N ARG A 416 13.74 3.54 2.31
CA ARG A 416 14.71 2.46 2.07
C ARG A 416 14.35 1.16 2.78
N VAL A 417 13.07 0.98 3.09
CA VAL A 417 12.48 -0.25 3.66
C VAL A 417 13.26 -0.85 4.84
N CYS A 418 13.85 -0.01 5.70
CA CYS A 418 14.60 -0.45 6.89
C CYS A 418 13.72 -1.03 8.02
N GLN A 419 12.39 -0.97 7.85
CA GLN A 419 11.37 -1.53 8.74
C GLN A 419 11.33 -0.96 10.17
N GLN A 420 12.04 0.15 10.42
CA GLN A 420 12.07 0.82 11.73
C GLN A 420 10.97 1.87 11.92
N CYS A 421 9.92 1.83 11.08
CA CYS A 421 8.76 2.72 11.16
C CYS A 421 8.12 2.82 12.57
N PRO A 422 8.05 1.73 13.38
CA PRO A 422 7.48 1.80 14.72
C PRO A 422 8.24 2.74 15.66
N THR A 423 9.55 2.91 15.46
CA THR A 423 10.41 3.68 16.36
C THR A 423 10.21 5.20 16.28
N GLY A 424 9.49 5.70 15.28
CA GLY A 424 9.39 7.13 15.02
C GLY A 424 10.70 7.81 14.59
N LYS A 425 11.80 7.07 14.41
CA LYS A 425 13.15 7.61 14.10
C LYS A 425 13.48 7.56 12.61
N CYS A 426 12.48 7.65 11.74
CA CYS A 426 12.69 7.59 10.29
C CYS A 426 13.67 8.69 9.84
N ALA A 427 14.86 8.29 9.40
CA ALA A 427 15.91 9.24 9.03
C ALA A 427 15.51 10.13 7.84
N TRP A 428 14.58 9.67 7.01
CA TRP A 428 14.08 10.33 5.80
C TRP A 428 12.87 11.27 6.04
N GLY A 429 12.38 11.40 7.27
CA GLY A 429 11.24 12.27 7.56
C GLY A 429 9.87 11.73 7.12
N ILE A 430 9.79 10.44 6.74
CA ILE A 430 8.56 9.81 6.24
C ILE A 430 7.72 9.23 7.38
N ALA A 431 8.25 8.22 8.10
CA ALA A 431 7.52 7.51 9.16
C ALA A 431 7.92 8.02 10.56
N THR A 432 7.67 9.30 10.82
CA THR A 432 8.06 9.99 12.05
C THR A 432 7.06 11.10 12.39
N THR A 433 6.95 11.42 13.68
CA THR A 433 6.21 12.60 14.17
C THR A 433 7.14 13.57 14.91
N ASP A 434 8.46 13.30 14.89
CA ASP A 434 9.48 14.22 15.36
C ASP A 434 9.55 15.43 14.40
N PRO A 435 9.40 16.68 14.89
CA PRO A 435 9.41 17.86 14.04
C PRO A 435 10.71 18.06 13.26
N VAL A 436 11.86 17.76 13.88
CA VAL A 436 13.19 17.93 13.28
C VAL A 436 13.42 16.89 12.18
N LEU A 437 13.00 15.64 12.41
CA LEU A 437 13.11 14.59 11.40
C LEU A 437 12.13 14.81 10.25
N SER A 438 10.90 15.25 10.53
CA SER A 438 9.87 15.50 9.52
C SER A 438 10.30 16.56 8.50
N GLN A 439 11.03 17.59 8.95
CA GLN A 439 11.60 18.63 8.08
C GLN A 439 12.63 18.12 7.06
N ARG A 440 13.15 16.90 7.23
CA ARG A 440 14.08 16.30 6.25
C ARG A 440 13.39 15.87 4.96
N LEU A 441 12.06 15.78 4.96
CA LEU A 441 11.27 15.51 3.77
C LEU A 441 10.78 16.83 3.17
N ASP A 442 11.33 17.17 2.01
CA ASP A 442 10.80 18.26 1.19
C ASP A 442 9.48 17.83 0.55
N VAL A 443 8.41 18.55 0.86
CA VAL A 443 7.03 18.22 0.46
C VAL A 443 6.85 18.31 -1.06
N ASN A 444 7.37 19.35 -1.70
CA ASN A 444 7.19 19.58 -3.14
C ASN A 444 7.95 18.54 -3.95
N TRP A 445 9.20 18.26 -3.57
CA TRP A 445 10.00 17.22 -4.19
C TRP A 445 9.35 15.84 -4.04
N ALA A 446 8.86 15.51 -2.84
CA ALA A 446 8.19 14.25 -2.58
C ALA A 446 6.87 14.13 -3.37
N ALA A 447 6.08 15.21 -3.45
CA ALA A 447 4.85 15.24 -4.24
C ALA A 447 5.13 14.97 -5.73
N GLN A 448 6.09 15.70 -6.32
CA GLN A 448 6.47 15.53 -7.71
C GLN A 448 6.96 14.10 -8.00
N ARG A 449 7.76 13.53 -7.10
CA ARG A 449 8.27 12.15 -7.20
C ARG A 449 7.14 11.12 -7.21
N VAL A 450 6.13 11.29 -6.36
CA VAL A 450 4.97 10.39 -6.29
C VAL A 450 4.08 10.57 -7.51
N ALA A 451 3.82 11.81 -7.95
CA ALA A 451 3.05 12.09 -9.17
C ALA A 451 3.72 11.47 -10.41
N ASN A 452 5.05 11.58 -10.51
CA ASN A 452 5.81 10.96 -11.59
C ASN A 452 5.72 9.42 -11.56
N LEU A 453 5.75 8.80 -10.37
CA LEU A 453 5.57 7.35 -10.25
C LEU A 453 4.20 6.92 -10.79
N LEU A 454 3.14 7.60 -10.35
CA LEU A 454 1.77 7.29 -10.77
C LEU A 454 1.65 7.42 -12.30
N ARG A 455 2.07 8.54 -12.89
CA ARG A 455 2.07 8.75 -14.35
C ARG A 455 2.88 7.71 -15.10
N ALA A 456 4.09 7.39 -14.62
CA ALA A 456 4.93 6.40 -15.28
C ALA A 456 4.25 5.02 -15.32
N TRP A 457 3.59 4.61 -14.23
CA TRP A 457 2.86 3.34 -14.22
C TRP A 457 1.57 3.39 -15.05
N THR A 458 0.93 4.55 -15.17
CA THR A 458 -0.19 4.77 -16.10
C THR A 458 0.28 4.63 -17.56
N HIS A 459 1.39 5.27 -17.94
CA HIS A 459 1.93 5.14 -19.30
C HIS A 459 2.40 3.71 -19.60
N ASP A 460 3.03 3.03 -18.64
CA ASP A 460 3.38 1.60 -18.80
C ASP A 460 2.13 0.74 -19.05
N LEU A 461 1.01 1.06 -18.39
CA LEU A 461 -0.27 0.38 -18.62
C LEU A 461 -0.79 0.67 -20.03
N GLU A 462 -0.77 1.93 -20.49
CA GLU A 462 -1.19 2.32 -21.85
C GLU A 462 -0.39 1.57 -22.91
N GLU A 463 0.94 1.56 -22.80
CA GLU A 463 1.85 0.84 -23.69
C GLU A 463 1.51 -0.66 -23.73
N VAL A 464 1.32 -1.29 -22.56
CA VAL A 464 1.03 -2.73 -22.49
C VAL A 464 -0.35 -3.05 -23.05
N LEU A 465 -1.39 -2.26 -22.75
CA LEU A 465 -2.71 -2.42 -23.36
C LEU A 465 -2.64 -2.25 -24.88
N GLY A 466 -1.85 -1.29 -25.36
CA GLY A 466 -1.56 -1.10 -26.78
C GLY A 466 -0.95 -2.34 -27.43
N THR A 467 0.06 -2.94 -26.78
CA THR A 467 0.64 -4.21 -27.26
C THR A 467 -0.36 -5.38 -27.27
N MET A 468 -1.45 -5.29 -26.50
CA MET A 468 -2.54 -6.27 -26.47
C MET A 468 -3.70 -5.93 -27.41
N GLY A 469 -3.62 -4.81 -28.15
CA GLY A 469 -4.71 -4.31 -28.97
C GLY A 469 -5.97 -4.02 -28.15
N ILE A 470 -5.80 -3.53 -26.92
CA ILE A 470 -6.88 -3.14 -26.02
C ILE A 470 -6.81 -1.62 -25.84
N ASP A 471 -7.92 -0.94 -26.08
CA ASP A 471 -8.03 0.53 -26.07
C ASP A 471 -8.59 1.08 -24.75
N ALA A 472 -9.05 0.22 -23.82
CA ALA A 472 -9.61 0.67 -22.54
C ALA A 472 -9.27 -0.30 -21.39
N VAL A 473 -8.92 0.27 -20.23
CA VAL A 473 -8.67 -0.51 -19.01
C VAL A 473 -9.87 -1.35 -18.60
N GLU A 474 -11.09 -0.85 -18.80
CA GLU A 474 -12.34 -1.56 -18.48
C GLU A 474 -12.45 -2.89 -19.24
N SER A 475 -11.99 -2.93 -20.50
CA SER A 475 -11.97 -4.15 -21.34
C SER A 475 -10.86 -5.13 -20.94
N PHE A 476 -9.93 -4.70 -20.10
CA PHE A 476 -8.82 -5.50 -19.60
C PHE A 476 -9.09 -6.11 -18.21
N VAL A 477 -9.96 -5.49 -17.41
CA VAL A 477 -10.35 -6.01 -16.08
C VAL A 477 -10.84 -7.46 -16.21
N GLY A 478 -10.17 -8.39 -15.52
CA GLY A 478 -10.51 -9.81 -15.54
C GLY A 478 -10.19 -10.54 -16.86
N ASN A 479 -9.50 -9.91 -17.81
CA ASN A 479 -9.10 -10.53 -19.08
C ASN A 479 -7.88 -11.45 -18.91
N ARG A 480 -8.11 -12.58 -18.24
CA ARG A 480 -7.10 -13.59 -17.90
C ARG A 480 -6.51 -14.30 -19.12
N ASP A 481 -7.18 -14.24 -20.27
CA ASP A 481 -6.66 -14.76 -21.54
C ASP A 481 -5.39 -14.03 -22.01
N ARG A 482 -5.16 -12.81 -21.51
CA ARG A 482 -3.92 -12.06 -21.75
C ARG A 482 -2.77 -12.44 -20.82
N LEU A 483 -2.98 -13.38 -19.89
CA LEU A 483 -1.93 -13.90 -19.02
C LEU A 483 -1.55 -15.33 -19.38
N ARG A 484 -0.29 -15.70 -19.12
CA ARG A 484 0.21 -17.08 -19.15
C ARG A 484 0.98 -17.36 -17.88
N TYR A 485 0.71 -18.52 -17.31
CA TYR A 485 1.44 -19.03 -16.16
C TYR A 485 2.65 -19.85 -16.65
N ILE A 486 3.83 -19.53 -16.11
CA ILE A 486 5.11 -20.21 -16.38
C ILE A 486 5.69 -20.89 -15.13
N GLY A 487 4.93 -20.90 -14.04
CA GLY A 487 5.36 -21.47 -12.77
C GLY A 487 5.24 -23.00 -12.75
N PRO A 488 5.82 -23.64 -11.73
CA PRO A 488 5.92 -25.10 -11.68
C PRO A 488 4.61 -25.80 -11.25
N ASN A 489 3.63 -25.10 -10.69
CA ASN A 489 2.44 -25.70 -10.12
C ASN A 489 1.18 -25.44 -10.98
N PRO A 490 0.67 -26.42 -11.75
CA PRO A 490 -0.50 -26.21 -12.59
C PRO A 490 -1.78 -25.92 -11.80
N HIS A 491 -1.86 -26.32 -10.52
CA HIS A 491 -3.01 -26.00 -9.69
C HIS A 491 -3.10 -24.50 -9.36
N GLU A 492 -1.96 -23.81 -9.26
CA GLU A 492 -1.91 -22.35 -9.09
C GLU A 492 -2.52 -21.66 -10.32
N ALA A 493 -2.17 -22.12 -11.53
CA ALA A 493 -2.77 -21.62 -12.78
C ALA A 493 -4.30 -21.79 -12.80
N GLN A 494 -4.81 -22.94 -12.34
CA GLN A 494 -6.25 -23.21 -12.25
C GLN A 494 -6.97 -22.25 -11.29
N ILE A 495 -6.41 -22.00 -10.10
CA ILE A 495 -7.01 -21.07 -9.12
C ILE A 495 -7.03 -19.64 -9.68
N LEU A 496 -5.96 -19.24 -10.38
CA LEU A 496 -5.90 -17.93 -11.02
C LEU A 496 -6.85 -17.82 -12.22
N GLY A 497 -7.34 -18.94 -12.76
CA GLY A 497 -8.10 -18.98 -14.02
C GLY A 497 -7.24 -18.58 -15.22
N VAL A 498 -5.93 -18.87 -15.18
CA VAL A 498 -4.96 -18.55 -16.24
C VAL A 498 -4.42 -19.84 -16.84
N LYS A 499 -4.16 -19.83 -18.15
CA LYS A 499 -3.59 -20.97 -18.87
C LYS A 499 -2.08 -21.07 -18.70
N HIS A 500 -1.56 -22.29 -18.79
CA HIS A 500 -0.11 -22.50 -18.80
C HIS A 500 0.48 -22.02 -20.13
N ALA A 501 1.74 -21.56 -20.11
CA ALA A 501 2.47 -21.27 -21.35
C ALA A 501 2.49 -22.50 -22.26
N GLY A 502 2.13 -22.29 -23.54
CA GLY A 502 1.99 -23.35 -24.55
C GLY A 502 0.56 -23.85 -24.76
N GLU A 503 -0.38 -23.54 -23.88
CA GLU A 503 -1.80 -23.87 -24.06
C GLU A 503 -2.52 -22.86 -24.96
N ARG A 504 -3.42 -23.35 -25.82
CA ARG A 504 -4.15 -22.48 -26.76
C ARG A 504 -5.30 -21.74 -26.08
N ILE A 505 -5.47 -20.46 -26.42
CA ILE A 505 -6.76 -19.78 -26.22
C ILE A 505 -7.77 -20.46 -27.15
N ARG A 506 -8.90 -20.92 -26.60
CA ARG A 506 -10.03 -21.30 -27.47
C ARG A 506 -10.64 -19.96 -27.88
N LEU A 507 -10.26 -19.46 -29.05
CA LEU A 507 -11.02 -18.38 -29.68
C LEU A 507 -12.45 -18.91 -29.79
N GLY A 508 -13.40 -18.28 -29.09
CA GLY A 508 -14.79 -18.68 -29.12
C GLY A 508 -15.20 -18.86 -30.58
N GLY A 509 -15.76 -20.02 -30.92
CA GLY A 509 -16.24 -20.28 -32.27
C GLY A 509 -17.25 -19.20 -32.64
N HIS A 510 -16.97 -18.49 -33.73
CA HIS A 510 -17.99 -17.76 -34.47
C HIS A 510 -19.07 -18.72 -34.96
#